data_AF-A0A415Q4K2-F1
#
_entry.id   AF-A0A415Q4K2-F1
#
_cell.length_a   1.000
_cell.length_b   1.000
_cell.length_c   1.000
_cell.angle_alpha   90.00
_cell.angle_beta   90.00
_cell.angle_gamma   90.00
#
_symmetry.space_group_name_H-M   'P 1'
#
loop_
_entity.id
_entity.type
_entity.pdbx_description
1 polymer ?
#
loop_
_entity_poly.entity_id
_entity_poly.type
_entity_poly.pdbx_seq_one_letter_code
_entity_poly.pdbx_strand_id
1 'polypeptide(L)'
;MNPITKFEWKDNIEQEKDLLEYISILEELYIPDFDYDTDSPYYYGYERINKSEVSVEEWEEICNQPIYINVSETLRTFGNRYNKGLIAELFSYANYMKHKLIQQFIRGLDLDADKFWMLLLFIYDYSYHYYMEGIDMGESPNEQLLKFTKAIIGNVESFDEKTGSIFTQSTTLKICVEGERNIIIDNPTAIHYIADATLKMMQQDDLNNIGIMGHKRRLETSTSTKDSPFITFFAKMFLDFFNTQPQVVNRRRKGANYSQKETDLVCQLIAFTKLSKKKCWERTENETLKAFLKQYKDFEPSTINSVYPSFRM
;
A
#
# COMPACT_ATOMS: atom_id res chain seq x y z
N MET A 1 -29.16 0.92 13.41
CA MET A 1 -28.46 -0.38 13.37
C MET A 1 -27.40 -0.27 12.30
N ASN A 2 -26.26 -0.93 12.45
CA ASN A 2 -25.28 -1.02 11.36
C ASN A 2 -25.88 -1.82 10.18
N PRO A 3 -25.38 -1.64 8.94
CA PRO A 3 -25.84 -2.42 7.79
C PRO A 3 -25.66 -3.93 7.98
N ILE A 4 -24.63 -4.31 8.74
CA ILE A 4 -24.34 -5.69 9.12
C ILE A 4 -23.84 -5.72 10.57
N THR A 5 -24.12 -6.80 11.31
CA THR A 5 -23.62 -6.97 12.68
C THR A 5 -22.21 -7.56 12.69
N LYS A 6 -21.97 -8.57 11.84
CA LYS A 6 -20.67 -9.21 11.62
C LYS A 6 -20.66 -9.92 10.26
N PHE A 7 -19.48 -10.03 9.65
CA PHE A 7 -19.23 -10.88 8.49
C PHE A 7 -19.01 -12.32 8.94
N GLU A 8 -19.72 -13.28 8.36
CA GLU A 8 -19.60 -14.70 8.68
C GLU A 8 -19.10 -15.53 7.51
N TRP A 9 -19.24 -15.04 6.26
CA TRP A 9 -18.85 -15.73 5.04
C TRP A 9 -19.45 -17.16 4.91
N LYS A 10 -20.65 -17.36 5.46
CA LYS A 10 -21.39 -18.63 5.47
C LYS A 10 -22.68 -18.51 4.66
N ASP A 11 -23.84 -18.65 5.32
CA ASP A 11 -25.14 -18.77 4.67
C ASP A 11 -25.58 -17.48 3.94
N ASN A 12 -25.02 -16.32 4.33
CA ASN A 12 -25.34 -15.01 3.77
C ASN A 12 -24.21 -14.44 2.87
N ILE A 13 -23.29 -15.29 2.38
CA ILE A 13 -22.08 -14.85 1.66
C ILE A 13 -22.37 -13.89 0.50
N GLU A 14 -23.42 -14.13 -0.30
CA GLU A 14 -23.77 -13.26 -1.42
C GLU A 14 -24.28 -11.89 -0.98
N GLN A 15 -24.99 -11.81 0.15
CA GLN A 15 -25.42 -10.54 0.73
C GLN A 15 -24.24 -9.76 1.32
N GLU A 16 -23.32 -10.47 1.97
CA GLU A 16 -22.07 -9.89 2.48
C GLU A 16 -21.21 -9.34 1.33
N LYS A 17 -21.10 -10.09 0.23
CA LYS A 17 -20.39 -9.64 -0.98
C LYS A 17 -21.08 -8.45 -1.66
N ASP A 18 -22.41 -8.47 -1.77
CA ASP A 18 -23.15 -7.34 -2.32
C ASP A 18 -22.91 -6.06 -1.51
N LEU A 19 -22.89 -6.16 -0.17
CA LEU A 19 -22.59 -5.06 0.72
C LEU A 19 -21.14 -4.53 0.56
N LEU A 20 -20.20 -5.40 0.14
CA LEU A 20 -18.80 -5.06 -0.10
C LEU A 20 -18.43 -4.84 -1.58
N GLU A 21 -19.42 -4.72 -2.46
CA GLU A 21 -19.20 -4.50 -3.90
C GLU A 21 -18.27 -3.31 -4.15
N TYR A 22 -18.44 -2.20 -3.41
CA TYR A 22 -17.62 -1.01 -3.58
C TYR A 22 -16.15 -1.22 -3.18
N ILE A 23 -15.87 -2.08 -2.20
CA ILE A 23 -14.50 -2.46 -1.84
C ILE A 23 -13.92 -3.33 -2.96
N SER A 24 -14.69 -4.29 -3.47
CA SER A 24 -14.26 -5.21 -4.53
C SER A 24 -13.84 -4.46 -5.80
N ILE A 25 -14.58 -3.42 -6.17
CA ILE A 25 -14.23 -2.53 -7.29
C ILE A 25 -12.90 -1.81 -7.06
N LEU A 26 -12.65 -1.38 -5.81
CA LEU A 26 -11.42 -0.68 -5.47
C LEU A 26 -10.23 -1.64 -5.37
N GLU A 27 -10.45 -2.86 -4.90
CA GLU A 27 -9.48 -3.95 -4.96
C GLU A 27 -8.99 -4.11 -6.41
N GLU A 28 -9.89 -4.29 -7.39
CA GLU A 28 -9.57 -4.40 -8.82
C GLU A 28 -8.67 -3.27 -9.36
N LEU A 29 -8.95 -2.02 -8.98
CA LEU A 29 -8.15 -0.86 -9.41
C LEU A 29 -6.72 -0.87 -8.89
N TYR A 30 -6.50 -1.57 -7.80
CA TYR A 30 -5.24 -1.62 -7.09
C TYR A 30 -4.63 -3.03 -7.17
N ILE A 31 -5.13 -3.99 -7.98
CA ILE A 31 -4.49 -5.30 -8.26
C ILE A 31 -3.22 -5.05 -9.10
N PRO A 32 -2.04 -4.92 -8.46
CA PRO A 32 -1.36 -6.00 -7.75
C PRO A 32 -1.10 -5.75 -6.25
N ASP A 33 -1.52 -4.61 -5.71
CA ASP A 33 -1.52 -4.32 -4.26
C ASP A 33 -2.39 -5.36 -3.51
N PHE A 34 -3.43 -5.95 -4.11
CA PHE A 34 -4.44 -6.75 -3.39
C PHE A 34 -4.62 -8.22 -3.79
N ASP A 35 -4.00 -8.70 -4.88
CA ASP A 35 -4.22 -10.08 -5.35
C ASP A 35 -2.94 -10.92 -5.38
N TYR A 36 -3.07 -12.14 -4.85
CA TYR A 36 -2.08 -13.21 -4.87
C TYR A 36 -2.59 -14.30 -5.84
N ASP A 37 -2.24 -14.19 -7.12
CA ASP A 37 -2.32 -15.30 -8.06
C ASP A 37 -0.87 -15.66 -8.45
N THR A 38 -0.20 -16.53 -7.70
CA THR A 38 -0.22 -18.01 -7.75
C THR A 38 0.59 -18.63 -8.89
N ASP A 39 1.90 -18.38 -8.93
CA ASP A 39 2.83 -19.31 -9.60
C ASP A 39 4.09 -19.62 -8.77
N SER A 40 4.14 -19.22 -7.48
CA SER A 40 5.28 -19.56 -6.62
C SER A 40 4.82 -19.93 -5.19
N PRO A 41 4.97 -21.20 -4.78
CA PRO A 41 4.43 -21.70 -3.52
C PRO A 41 5.23 -21.30 -2.25
N TYR A 42 6.13 -20.31 -2.32
CA TYR A 42 7.18 -20.22 -1.29
C TYR A 42 7.20 -19.03 -0.34
N TYR A 43 6.63 -17.87 -0.62
CA TYR A 43 6.69 -16.75 0.32
C TYR A 43 5.46 -15.89 0.14
N TYR A 44 4.97 -15.22 1.19
CA TYR A 44 4.71 -13.77 1.25
C TYR A 44 3.88 -13.39 2.50
N GLY A 45 4.24 -12.23 3.09
CA GLY A 45 3.28 -11.35 3.75
C GLY A 45 3.02 -11.50 5.25
N TYR A 46 2.81 -12.70 5.78
CA TYR A 46 2.49 -12.84 7.21
C TYR A 46 3.75 -12.72 8.07
N GLU A 47 3.60 -12.19 9.29
CA GLU A 47 4.46 -12.66 10.38
C GLU A 47 4.42 -14.18 10.31
N ARG A 48 5.59 -14.81 10.18
CA ARG A 48 5.69 -16.25 10.26
C ARG A 48 5.31 -16.61 11.69
N ILE A 49 4.02 -16.79 11.96
CA ILE A 49 3.55 -17.25 13.26
C ILE A 49 4.17 -18.63 13.41
N ASN A 50 5.29 -18.70 14.14
CA ASN A 50 5.85 -19.97 14.49
C ASN A 50 4.83 -20.66 15.37
N LYS A 51 4.54 -21.94 15.11
CA LYS A 51 3.74 -22.77 16.01
C LYS A 51 4.25 -22.71 17.46
N SER A 52 5.52 -22.36 17.68
CA SER A 52 6.11 -22.18 19.01
C SER A 52 5.80 -20.85 19.69
N GLU A 53 5.23 -19.87 18.98
CA GLU A 53 4.95 -18.50 19.47
C GLU A 53 3.47 -18.28 19.80
N VAL A 54 2.58 -19.21 19.43
CA VAL A 54 1.15 -19.15 19.73
C VAL A 54 0.70 -20.39 20.48
N SER A 55 -0.43 -20.27 21.18
CA SER A 55 -1.03 -21.43 21.87
C SER A 55 -1.50 -22.49 20.88
N VAL A 56 -1.65 -23.74 21.35
CA VAL A 56 -2.12 -24.84 20.50
C VAL A 56 -3.53 -24.57 20.00
N GLU A 57 -4.38 -24.00 20.85
CA GLU A 57 -5.76 -23.63 20.55
C GLU A 57 -5.83 -22.54 19.47
N GLU A 58 -4.98 -21.52 19.57
CA GLU A 58 -4.91 -20.42 18.60
C GLU A 58 -4.32 -20.89 17.26
N TRP A 59 -3.35 -21.81 17.29
CA TRP A 59 -2.83 -22.44 16.08
C TRP A 59 -3.87 -23.33 15.37
N GLU A 60 -4.64 -24.11 16.13
CA GLU A 60 -5.73 -24.90 15.59
C GLU A 60 -6.86 -24.03 15.05
N GLU A 61 -7.17 -22.89 15.68
CA GLU A 61 -8.14 -21.91 15.16
C GLU A 61 -7.68 -21.29 13.83
N ILE A 62 -6.40 -20.94 13.71
CA ILE A 62 -5.78 -20.44 12.47
C ILE A 62 -5.85 -21.50 11.36
N CYS A 63 -5.46 -22.75 11.64
CA CYS A 63 -5.49 -23.84 10.67
C CYS A 63 -6.91 -24.28 10.27
N ASN A 64 -7.90 -24.10 11.14
CA ASN A 64 -9.30 -24.45 10.87
C ASN A 64 -10.12 -23.29 10.32
N GLN A 65 -9.52 -22.14 10.00
CA GLN A 65 -10.23 -21.06 9.31
C GLN A 65 -10.73 -21.58 7.96
N PRO A 66 -12.04 -21.41 7.65
CA PRO A 66 -12.56 -21.85 6.37
C PRO A 66 -11.83 -21.14 5.22
N ILE A 67 -11.39 -21.92 4.24
CA ILE A 67 -10.93 -21.40 2.96
C ILE A 67 -12.20 -21.01 2.18
N TYR A 68 -12.51 -19.72 2.15
CA TYR A 68 -13.67 -19.21 1.41
C TYR A 68 -13.27 -19.06 -0.06
N ILE A 69 -13.48 -20.10 -0.86
CA ILE A 69 -13.00 -20.26 -2.25
C ILE A 69 -13.45 -19.11 -3.20
N ASN A 70 -14.29 -18.16 -2.76
CA ASN A 70 -14.81 -17.06 -3.58
C ASN A 70 -14.82 -15.68 -2.89
N VAL A 71 -13.97 -15.47 -1.86
CA VAL A 71 -13.80 -14.18 -1.16
C VAL A 71 -12.31 -13.85 -1.12
N SER A 72 -11.93 -12.68 -1.63
CA SER A 72 -10.52 -12.25 -1.64
C SER A 72 -9.96 -12.06 -0.23
N GLU A 73 -8.64 -12.17 -0.10
CA GLU A 73 -7.97 -12.00 1.19
C GLU A 73 -8.17 -10.58 1.75
N THR A 74 -8.27 -9.59 0.88
CA THR A 74 -8.63 -8.20 1.24
C THR A 74 -9.97 -8.13 1.96
N LEU A 75 -11.01 -8.74 1.38
CA LEU A 75 -12.35 -8.74 1.96
C LEU A 75 -12.41 -9.55 3.26
N ARG A 76 -11.70 -10.69 3.33
CA ARG A 76 -11.57 -11.49 4.55
C ARG A 76 -10.90 -10.69 5.67
N THR A 77 -9.79 -10.02 5.36
CA THR A 77 -9.04 -9.17 6.30
C THR A 77 -9.91 -8.02 6.80
N PHE A 78 -10.59 -7.31 5.90
CA PHE A 78 -11.53 -6.25 6.25
C PHE A 78 -12.63 -6.76 7.17
N GLY A 79 -13.30 -7.86 6.80
CA GLY A 79 -14.38 -8.45 7.58
C GLY A 79 -13.94 -8.88 8.99
N ASN A 80 -12.76 -9.50 9.10
CA ASN A 80 -12.18 -9.89 10.39
C ASN A 80 -11.91 -8.67 11.29
N ARG A 81 -11.37 -7.59 10.73
CA ARG A 81 -11.09 -6.35 11.48
C ARG A 81 -12.37 -5.62 11.87
N TYR A 82 -13.35 -5.60 10.97
CA TYR A 82 -14.68 -5.07 11.25
C TYR A 82 -15.31 -5.80 12.44
N ASN A 83 -15.32 -7.13 12.41
CA ASN A 83 -15.88 -7.97 13.47
C ASN A 83 -15.20 -7.77 14.83
N LYS A 84 -13.89 -7.52 14.83
CA LYS A 84 -13.10 -7.22 16.03
C LYS A 84 -13.22 -5.76 16.49
N GLY A 85 -13.91 -4.89 15.74
CA GLY A 85 -14.06 -3.47 16.07
C GLY A 85 -12.79 -2.64 15.92
N LEU A 86 -11.84 -3.09 15.08
CA LEU A 86 -10.49 -2.50 14.98
C LEU A 86 -10.36 -1.34 13.99
N ILE A 87 -11.45 -0.96 13.30
CA ILE A 87 -11.37 -0.02 12.16
C ILE A 87 -11.63 1.42 12.57
N ALA A 88 -12.74 1.72 13.26
CA ALA A 88 -13.18 3.10 13.44
C ALA A 88 -13.64 3.36 14.87
N GLU A 89 -12.74 3.95 15.67
CA GLU A 89 -13.07 4.41 17.03
C GLU A 89 -13.67 5.83 17.04
N LEU A 90 -13.31 6.65 16.04
CA LEU A 90 -13.56 8.10 16.06
C LEU A 90 -14.88 8.54 15.43
N PHE A 91 -15.54 7.63 14.70
CA PHE A 91 -16.77 7.87 13.95
C PHE A 91 -17.62 6.60 13.89
N SER A 92 -18.93 6.74 13.62
CA SER A 92 -19.87 5.61 13.66
C SER A 92 -20.93 5.72 12.58
N TYR A 93 -21.53 4.59 12.21
CA TYR A 93 -22.58 4.52 11.20
C TYR A 93 -23.78 5.42 11.57
N ALA A 94 -24.16 5.45 12.85
CA ALA A 94 -25.25 6.30 13.33
C ALA A 94 -24.97 7.79 13.10
N ASN A 95 -23.72 8.23 13.30
CA ASN A 95 -23.33 9.61 13.04
C ASN A 95 -23.23 9.89 11.54
N TYR A 96 -22.72 8.93 10.76
CA TYR A 96 -22.67 8.99 9.30
C TYR A 96 -24.06 9.17 8.68
N MET A 97 -25.05 8.39 9.12
CA MET A 97 -26.43 8.50 8.62
C MET A 97 -27.13 9.80 9.02
N LYS A 98 -26.73 10.41 10.15
CA LYS A 98 -27.24 11.72 10.58
C LYS A 98 -26.52 12.90 9.89
N HIS A 99 -25.39 12.66 9.23
CA HIS A 99 -24.57 13.71 8.65
C HIS A 99 -25.17 14.25 7.34
N LYS A 100 -25.94 15.34 7.45
CA LYS A 100 -26.74 15.91 6.34
C LYS A 100 -26.00 16.10 5.03
N LEU A 101 -24.80 16.69 5.04
CA LEU A 101 -24.04 16.99 3.82
C LEU A 101 -23.54 15.72 3.12
N ILE A 102 -22.87 14.81 3.84
CA ILE A 102 -22.47 13.49 3.35
C ILE A 102 -23.67 12.76 2.71
N GLN A 103 -24.80 12.65 3.42
CA GLN A 103 -25.99 11.97 2.90
C GLN A 103 -26.64 12.70 1.71
N GLN A 104 -26.48 14.02 1.61
CA GLN A 104 -26.92 14.79 0.44
C GLN A 104 -26.03 14.51 -0.77
N PHE A 105 -24.71 14.44 -0.59
CA PHE A 105 -23.78 14.14 -1.68
C PHE A 105 -23.91 12.70 -2.17
N ILE A 106 -23.99 11.72 -1.27
CA ILE A 106 -24.18 10.30 -1.62
C ILE A 106 -25.44 10.12 -2.47
N ARG A 107 -26.59 10.66 -2.03
CA ARG A 107 -27.82 10.65 -2.83
C ARG A 107 -27.69 11.42 -4.13
N GLY A 108 -27.01 12.56 -4.12
CA GLY A 108 -26.78 13.37 -5.31
C GLY A 108 -25.86 12.73 -6.35
N LEU A 109 -25.02 11.80 -5.93
CA LEU A 109 -24.13 10.99 -6.75
C LEU A 109 -24.75 9.63 -7.13
N ASP A 110 -25.93 9.31 -6.59
CA ASP A 110 -26.64 8.05 -6.85
C ASP A 110 -25.82 6.83 -6.41
N LEU A 111 -25.31 6.92 -5.18
CA LEU A 111 -24.52 5.89 -4.52
C LEU A 111 -25.34 5.25 -3.38
N ASP A 112 -25.11 3.97 -3.15
CA ASP A 112 -25.71 3.25 -2.02
C ASP A 112 -25.02 3.66 -0.72
N ALA A 113 -25.80 4.11 0.27
CA ALA A 113 -25.27 4.64 1.52
C ALA A 113 -24.61 3.58 2.41
N ASP A 114 -25.06 2.33 2.34
CA ASP A 114 -24.57 1.23 3.18
C ASP A 114 -23.30 0.64 2.59
N LYS A 115 -23.27 0.41 1.28
CA LYS A 115 -22.05 0.02 0.56
C LYS A 115 -20.98 1.11 0.67
N PHE A 116 -21.36 2.37 0.56
CA PHE A 116 -20.43 3.50 0.71
C PHE A 116 -19.89 3.64 2.14
N TRP A 117 -20.67 3.26 3.15
CA TRP A 117 -20.18 3.19 4.52
C TRP A 117 -19.09 2.12 4.69
N MET A 118 -19.27 0.94 4.09
CA MET A 118 -18.22 -0.10 4.08
C MET A 118 -16.96 0.37 3.36
N LEU A 119 -17.12 1.01 2.20
CA LEU A 119 -16.02 1.63 1.47
C LEU A 119 -15.26 2.65 2.32
N LEU A 120 -15.97 3.50 3.08
CA LEU A 120 -15.34 4.47 3.97
C LEU A 120 -14.51 3.83 5.07
N LEU A 121 -15.03 2.78 5.70
CA LEU A 121 -14.30 2.03 6.73
C LEU A 121 -13.03 1.40 6.12
N PHE A 122 -13.14 0.79 4.95
CA PHE A 122 -12.01 0.17 4.27
C PHE A 122 -10.94 1.17 3.88
N ILE A 123 -11.30 2.25 3.18
CA ILE A 123 -10.33 3.28 2.75
C ILE A 123 -9.66 3.92 3.97
N TYR A 124 -10.40 4.15 5.07
CA TYR A 124 -9.83 4.66 6.31
C TYR A 124 -8.77 3.70 6.88
N ASP A 125 -9.14 2.44 7.10
CA ASP A 125 -8.28 1.42 7.69
C ASP A 125 -7.05 1.14 6.82
N TYR A 126 -7.28 0.94 5.52
CA TYR A 126 -6.22 0.68 4.55
C TYR A 126 -5.22 1.84 4.48
N SER A 127 -5.70 3.08 4.35
CA SER A 127 -4.83 4.26 4.28
C SER A 127 -4.04 4.46 5.59
N TYR A 128 -4.66 4.18 6.73
CA TYR A 128 -4.02 4.30 8.05
C TYR A 128 -2.88 3.29 8.21
N HIS A 129 -3.13 2.02 7.89
CA HIS A 129 -2.13 0.94 7.94
C HIS A 129 -1.09 0.99 6.83
N TYR A 130 -1.30 1.85 5.82
CA TYR A 130 -0.30 2.11 4.79
C TYR A 130 0.62 3.28 5.16
N TYR A 131 0.08 4.37 5.72
CA TYR A 131 0.85 5.60 5.97
C TYR A 131 1.23 5.86 7.43
N MET A 132 0.41 5.45 8.40
CA MET A 132 0.61 5.77 9.82
C MET A 132 1.20 4.57 10.57
N GLU A 133 0.68 3.38 10.30
CA GLU A 133 1.15 2.10 10.87
C GLU A 133 1.74 1.17 9.80
N GLY A 134 2.17 1.73 8.66
CA GLY A 134 2.87 0.99 7.62
C GLY A 134 4.22 0.45 8.09
N ILE A 135 4.64 -0.66 7.49
CA ILE A 135 5.93 -1.29 7.82
C ILE A 135 6.98 -0.79 6.84
N ASP A 136 8.13 -0.36 7.35
CA ASP A 136 9.20 0.19 6.52
C ASP A 136 9.74 -0.86 5.54
N MET A 137 10.03 -0.42 4.33
CA MET A 137 10.68 -1.21 3.31
C MET A 137 12.16 -0.86 3.17
N GLY A 138 13.00 -1.88 3.10
CA GLY A 138 14.37 -1.78 2.63
C GLY A 138 14.45 -1.83 1.12
N GLU A 139 15.67 -1.63 0.61
CA GLU A 139 15.98 -1.76 -0.82
C GLU A 139 15.80 -3.21 -1.29
N SER A 140 15.22 -3.40 -2.48
CA SER A 140 15.18 -4.71 -3.14
C SER A 140 16.59 -5.18 -3.54
N PRO A 141 16.78 -6.48 -3.83
CA PRO A 141 18.06 -6.96 -4.37
C PRO A 141 18.51 -6.17 -5.60
N ASN A 142 17.61 -5.87 -6.54
CA ASN A 142 17.93 -5.08 -7.73
C ASN A 142 18.35 -3.64 -7.38
N GLU A 143 17.62 -2.97 -6.48
CA GLU A 143 17.95 -1.61 -6.02
C GLU A 143 19.35 -1.56 -5.37
N GLN A 144 19.68 -2.54 -4.52
CA GLN A 144 21.00 -2.62 -3.88
C GLN A 144 22.12 -2.82 -4.92
N LEU A 145 21.93 -3.71 -5.89
CA LEU A 145 22.90 -3.96 -6.96
C LEU A 145 23.06 -2.74 -7.89
N LEU A 146 21.95 -2.09 -8.29
CA LEU A 146 21.98 -0.87 -9.10
C LEU A 146 22.73 0.26 -8.40
N LYS A 147 22.45 0.46 -7.10
CA LYS A 147 23.12 1.46 -6.28
C LYS A 147 24.62 1.17 -6.16
N PHE A 148 24.98 -0.09 -5.89
CA PHE A 148 26.38 -0.53 -5.84
C PHE A 148 27.10 -0.30 -7.16
N THR A 149 26.58 -0.85 -8.26
CA THR A 149 27.23 -0.75 -9.59
C THR A 149 27.34 0.70 -10.05
N LYS A 150 26.27 1.50 -9.91
CA LYS A 150 26.29 2.92 -10.27
C LYS A 150 27.34 3.71 -9.48
N ALA A 151 27.47 3.45 -8.18
CA ALA A 151 28.46 4.13 -7.35
C ALA A 151 29.89 3.79 -7.76
N ILE A 152 30.18 2.52 -8.05
CA ILE A 152 31.53 2.09 -8.46
C ILE A 152 31.86 2.55 -9.88
N ILE A 153 30.99 2.28 -10.85
CA ILE A 153 31.23 2.63 -12.27
C ILE A 153 31.37 4.14 -12.43
N GLY A 154 30.56 4.94 -11.73
CA GLY A 154 30.68 6.39 -11.74
C GLY A 154 31.96 6.93 -11.09
N ASN A 155 32.66 6.10 -10.31
CA ASN A 155 33.92 6.46 -9.65
C ASN A 155 35.17 6.07 -10.48
N VAL A 156 35.01 5.31 -11.58
CA VAL A 156 36.13 4.92 -12.46
C VAL A 156 36.56 6.14 -13.29
N GLU A 157 37.78 6.62 -13.07
CA GLU A 157 38.38 7.70 -13.89
C GLU A 157 38.91 7.13 -15.22
N SER A 158 39.62 6.01 -15.14
CA SER A 158 40.16 5.31 -16.30
C SER A 158 40.39 3.83 -16.01
N PHE A 159 40.44 3.04 -17.07
CA PHE A 159 40.76 1.62 -17.04
C PHE A 159 41.73 1.29 -18.18
N ASP A 160 42.79 0.56 -17.85
CA ASP A 160 43.73 -0.03 -18.81
C ASP A 160 44.01 -1.48 -18.41
N GLU A 161 44.10 -2.38 -19.40
CA GLU A 161 44.26 -3.82 -19.15
C GLU A 161 45.58 -4.18 -18.44
N LYS A 162 46.61 -3.35 -18.59
CA LYS A 162 47.94 -3.59 -18.00
C LYS A 162 48.08 -2.93 -16.64
N THR A 163 47.49 -1.76 -16.45
CA THR A 163 47.65 -0.98 -15.20
C THR A 163 46.43 -1.04 -14.28
N GLY A 164 45.32 -1.59 -14.73
CA GLY A 164 44.10 -1.72 -13.96
C GLY A 164 43.25 -0.45 -13.95
N SER A 165 42.38 -0.34 -12.93
CA SER A 165 41.44 0.76 -12.79
C SER A 165 41.99 1.86 -11.89
N ILE A 166 41.74 3.12 -12.26
CA ILE A 166 42.00 4.29 -11.42
C ILE A 166 40.66 4.87 -11.01
N PHE A 167 40.49 5.12 -9.71
CA PHE A 167 39.27 5.72 -9.16
C PHE A 167 39.48 7.19 -8.86
N THR A 168 38.45 8.00 -9.11
CA THR A 168 38.45 9.43 -8.74
C THR A 168 38.49 9.63 -7.22
N GLN A 169 37.88 8.72 -6.47
CA GLN A 169 37.89 8.69 -5.01
C GLN A 169 38.31 7.31 -4.49
N SER A 170 39.11 7.28 -3.43
CA SER A 170 39.48 6.04 -2.76
C SER A 170 38.23 5.35 -2.21
N THR A 171 38.07 4.07 -2.54
CA THR A 171 36.89 3.27 -2.21
C THR A 171 37.33 1.90 -1.72
N THR A 172 36.62 1.35 -0.74
CA THR A 172 36.89 0.04 -0.15
C THR A 172 35.58 -0.71 0.01
N LEU A 173 35.56 -2.00 -0.34
CA LEU A 173 34.48 -2.92 0.00
C LEU A 173 34.84 -3.70 1.26
N LYS A 174 33.88 -3.77 2.19
CA LYS A 174 33.99 -4.49 3.45
C LYS A 174 32.83 -5.47 3.56
N ILE A 175 33.14 -6.75 3.70
CA ILE A 175 32.16 -7.81 3.91
C ILE A 175 32.28 -8.28 5.35
N CYS A 176 31.17 -8.21 6.07
CA CYS A 176 31.06 -8.63 7.47
C CYS A 176 30.21 -9.90 7.53
N VAL A 177 30.79 -10.99 8.03
CA VAL A 177 30.08 -12.24 8.31
C VAL A 177 30.13 -12.45 9.83
N GLU A 178 28.98 -12.72 10.45
CA GLU A 178 28.89 -12.86 11.90
C GLU A 178 29.80 -14.00 12.40
N GLY A 179 30.58 -13.72 13.46
CA GLY A 179 31.55 -14.68 14.00
C GLY A 179 32.87 -14.80 13.21
N GLU A 180 32.96 -14.19 12.03
CA GLU A 180 34.12 -14.28 11.15
C GLU A 180 34.91 -12.97 11.08
N ARG A 181 36.16 -13.05 10.62
CA ARG A 181 36.95 -11.83 10.34
C ARG A 181 36.43 -11.15 9.08
N ASN A 182 36.35 -9.81 9.13
CA ASN A 182 35.92 -9.01 7.98
C ASN A 182 36.85 -9.22 6.77
N ILE A 183 36.27 -9.37 5.58
CA ILE A 183 37.00 -9.38 4.31
C ILE A 183 37.04 -7.94 3.77
N ILE A 184 38.25 -7.48 3.42
CA ILE A 184 38.48 -6.13 2.90
C ILE A 184 39.00 -6.25 1.47
N ILE A 185 38.37 -5.53 0.54
CA ILE A 185 38.81 -5.38 -0.84
C ILE A 185 38.99 -3.88 -1.10
N ASP A 186 40.24 -3.44 -1.20
CA ASP A 186 40.64 -2.04 -1.38
C ASP A 186 41.36 -1.79 -2.71
N ASN A 187 41.63 -2.84 -3.49
CA ASN A 187 42.20 -2.72 -4.82
C ASN A 187 41.14 -2.18 -5.82
N PRO A 188 41.36 -1.01 -6.45
CA PRO A 188 40.36 -0.41 -7.35
C PRO A 188 39.98 -1.30 -8.52
N THR A 189 40.93 -2.07 -9.07
CA THR A 189 40.67 -2.99 -10.19
C THR A 189 39.78 -4.15 -9.77
N ALA A 190 39.99 -4.70 -8.57
CA ALA A 190 39.14 -5.78 -8.05
C ALA A 190 37.71 -5.28 -7.81
N ILE A 191 37.56 -4.10 -7.20
CA ILE A 191 36.25 -3.48 -6.94
C ILE A 191 35.54 -3.18 -8.26
N HIS A 192 36.24 -2.61 -9.25
CA HIS A 192 35.69 -2.33 -10.57
C HIS A 192 35.23 -3.62 -11.26
N TYR A 193 36.06 -4.66 -11.25
CA TYR A 193 35.73 -5.94 -11.88
C TYR A 193 34.46 -6.55 -11.29
N ILE A 194 34.28 -6.52 -9.97
CA ILE A 194 33.06 -7.01 -9.32
C ILE A 194 31.83 -6.21 -9.79
N ALA A 195 31.92 -4.88 -9.81
CA ALA A 195 30.82 -4.03 -10.24
C ALA A 195 30.47 -4.22 -11.72
N ASP A 196 31.47 -4.29 -12.59
CA ASP A 196 31.28 -4.49 -14.03
C ASP A 196 30.71 -5.89 -14.34
N ALA A 197 31.22 -6.94 -13.70
CA ALA A 197 30.68 -8.29 -13.81
C ALA A 197 29.22 -8.35 -13.32
N THR A 198 28.93 -7.70 -12.19
CA THR A 198 27.55 -7.58 -11.68
C THR A 198 26.66 -6.91 -12.71
N LEU A 199 27.02 -5.72 -13.20
CA LEU A 199 26.21 -4.97 -14.16
C LEU A 199 25.95 -5.77 -15.45
N LYS A 200 26.97 -6.49 -15.96
CA LYS A 200 26.83 -7.35 -17.13
C LYS A 200 25.85 -8.49 -16.90
N MET A 201 25.93 -9.18 -15.75
CA MET A 201 24.96 -10.21 -15.39
C MET A 201 23.55 -9.62 -15.26
N MET A 202 23.41 -8.45 -14.62
CA MET A 202 22.12 -7.78 -14.47
C MET A 202 21.44 -7.51 -15.82
N GLN A 203 22.24 -7.12 -16.83
CA GLN A 203 21.77 -6.85 -18.19
C GLN A 203 21.48 -8.14 -18.99
N GLN A 204 22.25 -9.20 -18.78
CA GLN A 204 22.08 -10.49 -19.47
C GLN A 204 20.81 -11.22 -18.99
N ASP A 205 20.58 -11.22 -17.68
CA ASP A 205 19.48 -11.96 -17.06
C ASP A 205 18.15 -11.17 -17.06
N ASP A 206 18.18 -9.91 -17.51
CA ASP A 206 17.08 -8.94 -17.40
C ASP A 206 16.41 -9.03 -16.02
N LEU A 207 17.15 -8.65 -14.97
CA LEU A 207 16.69 -8.82 -13.58
C LEU A 207 15.33 -8.18 -13.29
N ASN A 208 14.88 -7.23 -14.11
CA ASN A 208 13.55 -6.65 -13.99
C ASN A 208 12.44 -7.69 -14.23
N ASN A 209 12.73 -8.78 -14.94
CA ASN A 209 11.81 -9.90 -15.17
C ASN A 209 11.92 -11.01 -14.12
N ILE A 210 12.88 -10.91 -13.19
CA ILE A 210 13.03 -11.88 -12.10
C ILE A 210 12.31 -11.33 -10.87
N GLY A 211 11.12 -11.85 -10.57
CA GLY A 211 10.25 -11.33 -9.50
C GLY A 211 10.97 -11.11 -8.16
N ILE A 212 11.77 -12.08 -7.70
CA ILE A 212 12.51 -11.97 -6.42
C ILE A 212 13.49 -10.80 -6.36
N MET A 213 13.96 -10.30 -7.51
CA MET A 213 14.88 -9.16 -7.58
C MET A 213 14.17 -7.81 -7.41
N GLY A 214 12.86 -7.74 -7.70
CA GLY A 214 12.01 -6.58 -7.44
C GLY A 214 11.57 -6.48 -5.97
N HIS A 215 11.50 -7.61 -5.26
CA HIS A 215 10.94 -7.62 -3.90
C HIS A 215 11.75 -6.81 -2.90
N LYS A 216 11.09 -5.81 -2.32
CA LYS A 216 11.63 -5.01 -1.22
C LYS A 216 11.62 -5.81 0.09
N ARG A 217 12.68 -5.64 0.88
CA ARG A 217 12.79 -6.31 2.18
C ARG A 217 11.86 -5.62 3.19
N ARG A 218 10.95 -6.37 3.82
CA ARG A 218 10.23 -5.91 5.01
C ARG A 218 11.21 -5.67 6.16
N LEU A 219 11.20 -4.47 6.74
CA LEU A 219 11.97 -4.15 7.93
C LEU A 219 11.13 -4.39 9.18
N GLU A 220 11.79 -4.45 10.34
CA GLU A 220 11.12 -4.58 11.65
C GLU A 220 10.71 -3.21 12.23
N THR A 221 10.92 -2.13 11.48
CA THR A 221 10.59 -0.77 11.88
C THR A 221 9.32 -0.27 11.21
N SER A 222 8.64 0.67 11.87
CA SER A 222 7.49 1.39 11.33
C SER A 222 7.68 2.88 11.54
N THR A 223 7.67 3.64 10.43
CA THR A 223 7.79 5.09 10.45
C THR A 223 6.52 5.73 9.93
N SER A 224 5.76 6.40 10.83
CA SER A 224 4.59 7.18 10.43
C SER A 224 4.96 8.28 9.45
N THR A 225 4.29 8.31 8.32
CA THR A 225 4.35 9.40 7.34
C THR A 225 3.58 10.62 7.85
N LYS A 226 3.84 11.80 7.27
CA LYS A 226 3.10 13.03 7.59
C LYS A 226 1.60 12.91 7.24
N ASP A 227 0.75 13.62 8.00
CA ASP A 227 -0.71 13.68 7.77
C ASP A 227 -1.09 14.05 6.33
N SER A 228 -0.33 14.92 5.67
CA SER A 228 -0.70 15.44 4.34
C SER A 228 -0.67 14.37 3.23
N PRO A 229 0.42 13.57 3.06
CA PRO A 229 0.39 12.39 2.19
C PRO A 229 -0.73 11.39 2.52
N PHE A 230 -0.95 11.09 3.80
CA PHE A 230 -2.02 10.19 4.26
C PHE A 230 -3.41 10.69 3.83
N ILE A 231 -3.73 11.96 4.11
CA ILE A 231 -5.00 12.58 3.69
C ILE A 231 -5.13 12.58 2.16
N THR A 232 -4.03 12.79 1.45
CA THR A 232 -4.05 12.79 -0.02
C THR A 232 -4.36 11.42 -0.58
N PHE A 233 -3.77 10.36 -0.01
CA PHE A 233 -4.02 8.99 -0.44
C PHE A 233 -5.45 8.54 -0.13
N PHE A 234 -5.94 8.83 1.09
CA PHE A 234 -7.33 8.62 1.47
C PHE A 234 -8.29 9.28 0.47
N ALA A 235 -8.03 10.53 0.09
CA ALA A 235 -8.82 11.23 -0.91
C ALA A 235 -8.73 10.60 -2.30
N LYS A 236 -7.53 10.20 -2.72
CA LYS A 236 -7.29 9.59 -4.03
C LYS A 236 -8.09 8.29 -4.20
N MET A 237 -8.12 7.42 -3.19
CA MET A 237 -8.90 6.18 -3.24
C MET A 237 -10.39 6.42 -3.52
N PHE A 238 -11.01 7.43 -2.89
CA PHE A 238 -12.41 7.79 -3.20
C PHE A 238 -12.58 8.34 -4.61
N LEU A 239 -11.64 9.19 -5.05
CA LEU A 239 -11.69 9.77 -6.40
C LEU A 239 -11.51 8.70 -7.48
N ASP A 240 -10.66 7.72 -7.25
CA ASP A 240 -10.48 6.55 -8.11
C ASP A 240 -11.75 5.69 -8.12
N PHE A 241 -12.34 5.43 -6.95
CA PHE A 241 -13.65 4.77 -6.88
C PHE A 241 -14.70 5.52 -7.72
N PHE A 242 -14.84 6.85 -7.61
CA PHE A 242 -15.82 7.59 -8.41
C PHE A 242 -15.59 7.47 -9.93
N ASN A 243 -14.35 7.29 -10.38
CA ASN A 243 -14.04 7.06 -11.79
C ASN A 243 -14.58 5.72 -12.31
N THR A 244 -14.83 4.75 -11.42
CA THR A 244 -15.43 3.46 -11.80
C THR A 244 -16.95 3.51 -11.93
N GLN A 245 -17.60 4.56 -11.42
CA GLN A 245 -19.05 4.66 -11.31
C GLN A 245 -19.65 5.39 -12.52
N PRO A 246 -20.25 4.70 -13.51
CA PRO A 246 -20.71 5.36 -14.75
C PRO A 246 -21.77 6.44 -14.47
N GLN A 247 -22.65 6.22 -13.51
CA GLN A 247 -23.67 7.18 -13.06
C GLN A 247 -23.08 8.47 -12.48
N VAL A 248 -21.86 8.42 -11.94
CA VAL A 248 -21.11 9.59 -11.45
C VAL A 248 -20.39 10.27 -12.61
N VAL A 249 -19.60 9.51 -13.38
CA VAL A 249 -18.77 10.02 -14.49
C VAL A 249 -19.62 10.74 -15.54
N ASN A 250 -20.76 10.16 -15.93
CA ASN A 250 -21.64 10.72 -16.96
C ASN A 250 -22.27 12.07 -16.59
N ARG A 251 -22.28 12.43 -15.29
CA ARG A 251 -22.82 13.70 -14.79
C ARG A 251 -21.75 14.80 -14.68
N ARG A 252 -20.47 14.49 -14.97
CA ARG A 252 -19.37 15.47 -14.93
C ARG A 252 -19.47 16.45 -16.10
N ARG A 253 -18.92 17.66 -15.93
CA ARG A 253 -18.72 18.59 -17.04
C ARG A 253 -17.71 17.99 -18.03
N LYS A 254 -17.93 18.20 -19.33
CA LYS A 254 -17.03 17.70 -20.38
C LYS A 254 -15.58 18.14 -20.12
N GLY A 255 -14.66 17.18 -20.06
CA GLY A 255 -13.23 17.41 -19.81
C GLY A 255 -12.83 17.60 -18.35
N ALA A 256 -13.76 17.51 -17.39
CA ALA A 256 -13.43 17.55 -15.97
C ALA A 256 -13.04 16.16 -15.44
N ASN A 257 -11.94 16.08 -14.69
CA ASN A 257 -11.55 14.85 -14.01
C ASN A 257 -12.55 14.47 -12.91
N TYR A 258 -13.00 15.44 -12.12
CA TYR A 258 -13.96 15.25 -11.03
C TYR A 258 -14.94 16.42 -10.96
N SER A 259 -16.15 16.17 -10.47
CA SER A 259 -17.11 17.22 -10.15
C SER A 259 -16.85 17.86 -8.78
N GLN A 260 -17.47 19.03 -8.54
CA GLN A 260 -17.40 19.69 -7.24
C GLN A 260 -18.05 18.84 -6.13
N LYS A 261 -19.12 18.09 -6.44
CA LYS A 261 -19.79 17.21 -5.47
C LYS A 261 -18.89 16.08 -4.98
N GLU A 262 -18.12 15.48 -5.88
CA GLU A 262 -17.16 14.42 -5.54
C GLU A 262 -16.07 14.96 -4.60
N THR A 263 -15.47 16.10 -4.96
CA THR A 263 -14.41 16.71 -4.14
C THR A 263 -14.92 17.24 -2.80
N ASP A 264 -16.13 17.79 -2.75
CA ASP A 264 -16.79 18.21 -1.51
C ASP A 264 -17.12 17.03 -0.60
N LEU A 265 -17.64 15.93 -1.16
CA LEU A 265 -17.88 14.71 -0.38
C LEU A 265 -16.59 14.24 0.28
N VAL A 266 -15.49 14.13 -0.47
CA VAL A 266 -14.19 13.74 0.08
C VAL A 266 -13.74 14.67 1.21
N CYS A 267 -13.92 15.99 1.06
CA CYS A 267 -13.60 16.94 2.13
C CYS A 267 -14.43 16.70 3.40
N GLN A 268 -15.73 16.46 3.25
CA GLN A 268 -16.60 16.14 4.38
C GLN A 268 -16.21 14.82 5.04
N LEU A 269 -15.78 13.81 4.26
CA LEU A 269 -15.30 12.54 4.79
C LEU A 269 -14.01 12.73 5.61
N ILE A 270 -13.05 13.52 5.12
CA ILE A 270 -11.81 13.86 5.86
C ILE A 270 -12.13 14.51 7.22
N ALA A 271 -13.07 15.46 7.24
CA ALA A 271 -13.51 16.10 8.47
C ALA A 271 -14.23 15.11 9.40
N PHE A 272 -15.15 14.32 8.85
CA PHE A 272 -16.00 13.39 9.58
C PHE A 272 -15.20 12.27 10.28
N THR A 273 -14.21 11.72 9.56
CA THR A 273 -13.31 10.67 10.07
C THR A 273 -12.14 11.22 10.90
N LYS A 274 -12.04 12.55 11.02
CA LYS A 274 -11.06 13.28 11.84
C LYS A 274 -9.60 13.07 11.44
N LEU A 275 -9.32 12.76 10.16
CA LEU A 275 -7.93 12.68 9.64
C LEU A 275 -7.21 14.01 9.78
N SER A 276 -7.95 15.12 9.74
CA SER A 276 -7.43 16.43 10.10
C SER A 276 -8.45 17.25 10.86
N LYS A 277 -7.98 17.89 11.94
CA LYS A 277 -8.78 18.78 12.80
C LYS A 277 -8.92 20.20 12.23
N LYS A 278 -8.36 20.49 11.05
CA LYS A 278 -8.44 21.81 10.41
C LYS A 278 -9.87 22.07 9.90
N LYS A 279 -10.42 23.23 10.28
CA LYS A 279 -11.77 23.67 9.87
C LYS A 279 -11.96 23.85 8.35
N CYS A 280 -10.89 23.88 7.56
CA CYS A 280 -11.03 24.00 6.11
C CYS A 280 -11.79 22.81 5.50
N TRP A 281 -11.66 21.61 6.07
CA TRP A 281 -12.32 20.38 5.58
C TRP A 281 -13.85 20.37 5.77
N GLU A 282 -14.37 21.20 6.66
CA GLU A 282 -15.82 21.34 6.87
C GLU A 282 -16.50 22.15 5.76
N ARG A 283 -15.72 22.86 4.92
CA ARG A 283 -16.22 23.74 3.86
C ARG A 283 -16.28 23.03 2.51
N THR A 284 -17.26 23.40 1.70
CA THR A 284 -17.29 23.08 0.26
C THR A 284 -16.29 23.96 -0.50
N GLU A 285 -15.93 23.55 -1.72
CA GLU A 285 -14.97 24.26 -2.58
C GLU A 285 -13.60 24.45 -1.92
N ASN A 286 -13.14 23.42 -1.21
CA ASN A 286 -11.90 23.48 -0.44
C ASN A 286 -10.66 23.36 -1.33
N GLU A 287 -9.96 24.47 -1.51
CA GLU A 287 -8.69 24.56 -2.26
C GLU A 287 -7.54 23.75 -1.64
N THR A 288 -7.61 23.41 -0.35
CA THR A 288 -6.60 22.59 0.34
C THR A 288 -6.50 21.20 -0.28
N LEU A 289 -7.64 20.59 -0.62
CA LEU A 289 -7.66 19.26 -1.25
C LEU A 289 -6.95 19.29 -2.60
N LYS A 290 -7.24 20.31 -3.42
CA LYS A 290 -6.61 20.50 -4.73
C LYS A 290 -5.11 20.70 -4.60
N ALA A 291 -4.67 21.50 -3.62
CA ALA A 291 -3.25 21.72 -3.35
C ALA A 291 -2.54 20.41 -2.94
N PHE A 292 -3.18 19.60 -2.08
CA PHE A 292 -2.64 18.31 -1.63
C PHE A 292 -2.53 17.31 -2.78
N LEU A 293 -3.62 17.11 -3.54
CA LEU A 293 -3.62 16.24 -4.72
C LEU A 293 -2.54 16.63 -5.74
N LYS A 294 -2.30 17.93 -5.93
CA LYS A 294 -1.23 18.42 -6.81
C LYS A 294 0.16 18.16 -6.23
N GLN A 295 0.35 18.43 -4.94
CA GLN A 295 1.65 18.34 -4.28
C GLN A 295 2.14 16.89 -4.17
N TYR A 296 1.24 15.94 -3.88
CA TYR A 296 1.59 14.55 -3.60
C TYR A 296 1.13 13.58 -4.70
N LYS A 297 0.92 14.07 -5.94
CA LYS A 297 0.43 13.23 -7.06
C LYS A 297 1.32 12.02 -7.35
N ASP A 298 2.63 12.17 -7.20
CA ASP A 298 3.65 11.13 -7.44
C ASP A 298 4.29 10.66 -6.12
N PHE A 299 3.66 10.94 -4.97
CA PHE A 299 4.21 10.52 -3.68
C PHE A 299 3.86 9.05 -3.42
N GLU A 300 4.88 8.23 -3.24
CA GLU A 300 4.75 6.86 -2.75
C GLU A 300 5.42 6.75 -1.38
N PRO A 301 4.74 6.15 -0.38
CA PRO A 301 5.36 5.94 0.91
C PRO A 301 6.45 4.86 0.80
N SER A 302 7.46 4.93 1.65
CA SER A 302 8.50 3.91 1.78
C SER A 302 8.06 2.71 2.63
N THR A 303 6.75 2.51 2.79
CA THR A 303 6.13 1.53 3.66
C THR A 303 5.19 0.63 2.88
N ILE A 304 5.06 -0.62 3.32
CA ILE A 304 3.98 -1.53 2.90
C ILE A 304 2.82 -1.47 3.89
N ASN A 305 1.65 -1.97 3.46
CA ASN A 305 0.50 -2.07 4.34
C ASN A 305 0.77 -3.13 5.40
N SER A 306 0.55 -2.78 6.67
CA SER A 306 0.81 -3.69 7.79
C SER A 306 -0.29 -4.71 8.05
N VAL A 307 -1.46 -4.53 7.43
CA VAL A 307 -2.67 -5.31 7.71
C VAL A 307 -3.18 -6.01 6.47
N TYR A 308 -3.34 -5.26 5.39
CA TYR A 308 -3.89 -5.78 4.15
C TYR A 308 -2.76 -6.38 3.32
N PRO A 309 -3.07 -7.39 2.49
CA PRO A 309 -2.17 -7.79 1.40
C PRO A 309 -1.66 -6.53 0.71
N SER A 310 -0.35 -6.44 0.54
CA SER A 310 0.28 -5.39 -0.25
C SER A 310 1.37 -6.02 -1.09
N PHE A 311 1.29 -5.80 -2.40
CA PHE A 311 2.39 -6.02 -3.32
C PHE A 311 2.61 -4.75 -4.13
N ARG A 312 3.70 -4.02 -3.84
CA ARG A 312 4.29 -3.13 -4.83
C ARG A 312 5.61 -3.70 -5.32
N MET A 313 5.49 -4.18 -6.56
CA MET A 313 6.43 -4.34 -7.68
C MET A 313 7.92 -4.20 -7.39
#